data_AF-A0A973GXD6-F1
#
_entry.id   AF-A0A973GXD6-F1
#
_cell.length_a   1.000
_cell.length_b   1.000
_cell.length_c   1.000
_cell.angle_alpha   90.00
_cell.angle_beta   90.00
_cell.angle_gamma   90.00
#
_symmetry.space_group_name_H-M   'P 1'
#
loop_
_entity.id
_entity.type
_entity.pdbx_description
1 polymer ?
#
loop_
_entity_poly.entity_id
_entity_poly.type
_entity_poly.pdbx_seq_one_letter_code
_entity_poly.pdbx_strand_id
1 'polypeptide(L)' 'FTYIEVFNEGYGISEERIKEIHEMIQSEKQSSSLGLKNVYQRLKLYYGDAADLTIESELDEYTKVIMKMPFSTEGEL' A
#
# COMPACT_ATOMS: atom_id res chain seq x y z
N PHE A 1 15.70 -1.06 -4.73
CA PHE A 1 14.41 -0.89 -4.05
C PHE A 1 14.17 -2.10 -3.17
N THR A 2 13.64 -1.89 -1.98
CA THR A 2 13.16 -2.94 -1.08
C THR A 2 11.66 -3.13 -1.32
N TYR A 3 11.23 -4.39 -1.38
CA TYR A 3 9.83 -4.77 -1.50
C TYR A 3 9.44 -5.57 -0.27
N ILE A 4 8.30 -5.22 0.33
CA ILE A 4 7.68 -5.99 1.40
C ILE A 4 6.29 -6.39 0.92
N GLU A 5 6.02 -7.69 0.95
CA GLU A 5 4.76 -8.28 0.50
C GLU A 5 4.05 -8.94 1.68
N VAL A 6 2.77 -8.63 1.83
CA VAL A 6 1.87 -9.30 2.77
C VAL A 6 0.80 -10.00 1.95
N PHE A 7 0.74 -11.32 2.05
CA PHE A 7 -0.13 -12.16 1.27
C PHE A 7 -1.14 -12.87 2.18
N ASN A 8 -2.39 -12.95 1.73
CA ASN A 8 -3.40 -13.82 2.30
C ASN A 8 -4.18 -14.54 1.20
N GLU A 9 -4.51 -15.80 1.45
CA GLU A 9 -5.51 -16.54 0.68
C GLU A 9 -6.93 -16.15 1.16
N GLY A 10 -7.94 -16.35 0.32
CA GLY A 10 -9.35 -16.16 0.69
C GLY A 10 -10.13 -15.30 -0.30
N TYR A 11 -11.18 -14.62 0.18
CA TYR A 11 -12.20 -13.94 -0.65
C TYR A 11 -11.69 -12.91 -1.66
N GLY A 12 -10.44 -12.47 -1.57
CA GLY A 12 -9.90 -11.44 -2.43
C GLY A 12 -10.60 -10.09 -2.25
N ILE A 13 -10.32 -9.18 -3.18
CA ILE A 13 -10.89 -7.84 -3.27
C ILE A 13 -11.20 -7.58 -4.73
N SER A 14 -12.39 -7.06 -5.04
CA SER A 14 -12.73 -6.69 -6.42
C SER A 14 -11.87 -5.53 -6.91
N GLU A 15 -11.61 -5.50 -8.22
CA GLU A 15 -10.89 -4.41 -8.89
C GLU A 15 -11.50 -3.02 -8.61
N GLU A 16 -12.84 -2.93 -8.57
CA GLU A 16 -13.54 -1.69 -8.22
C GLU A 16 -13.20 -1.24 -6.79
N ARG A 17 -13.21 -2.18 -5.83
CA ARG A 17 -12.88 -1.89 -4.45
C ARG A 17 -11.40 -1.53 -4.27
N ILE A 18 -10.50 -2.13 -5.04
CA ILE A 18 -9.08 -1.76 -5.04
C ILE A 18 -8.91 -0.30 -5.50
N LYS A 19 -9.62 0.12 -6.56
CA LYS A 19 -9.59 1.51 -7.03
C LYS A 19 -10.11 2.48 -5.96
N GLU A 20 -11.23 2.16 -5.32
CA GLU A 20 -11.75 2.95 -4.20
C GLU A 20 -10.73 3.09 -3.06
N ILE A 21 -10.08 1.98 -2.68
CA ILE A 21 -9.03 1.98 -1.65
C ILE A 21 -7.88 2.90 -2.07
N HIS A 22 -7.43 2.83 -3.32
CA HIS A 22 -6.37 3.68 -3.86
C HIS A 22 -6.72 5.18 -3.77
N GLU A 23 -7.94 5.55 -4.17
CA GLU A 23 -8.41 6.94 -4.04
C GLU A 23 -8.49 7.37 -2.57
N MET A 24 -8.98 6.49 -1.69
CA MET A 24 -9.11 6.78 -0.26
C MET A 24 -7.75 7.01 0.42
N ILE A 25 -6.73 6.20 0.12
CA ILE A 25 -5.39 6.34 0.73
C ILE A 25 -4.63 7.56 0.22
N GLN A 26 -4.87 7.99 -1.02
CA GLN A 26 -4.26 9.18 -1.62
C GLN A 26 -4.99 10.47 -1.24
N SER A 27 -6.27 10.40 -0.87
CA SER A 27 -7.04 11.57 -0.48
C SER A 27 -6.56 12.20 0.83
N GLU A 28 -6.59 13.53 0.94
CA GLU A 28 -6.33 14.25 2.21
C GLU A 28 -7.51 14.15 3.19
N LYS A 29 -8.70 13.75 2.71
CA LYS A 29 -9.92 13.67 3.52
C LYS A 29 -9.84 12.52 4.52
N GLN A 30 -10.35 12.74 5.73
CA GLN A 30 -10.49 11.67 6.73
C GLN A 30 -11.38 10.55 6.15
N SER A 31 -10.82 9.35 6.01
CA SER A 31 -11.51 8.16 5.50
C SER A 31 -11.46 7.04 6.53
N SER A 32 -12.43 6.14 6.50
CA SER A 32 -12.59 5.04 7.47
C SER A 32 -11.51 3.94 7.35
N SER A 33 -10.78 3.89 6.24
CA SER A 33 -9.67 2.94 6.01
C SER A 33 -8.38 3.41 6.68
N LEU A 34 -8.40 3.54 8.02
CA LEU A 34 -7.31 4.10 8.81
C LEU A 34 -5.99 3.31 8.67
N GLY A 35 -6.05 1.99 8.49
CA GLY A 35 -4.87 1.12 8.43
C GLY A 35 -3.95 1.40 7.23
N LEU A 36 -4.43 1.12 6.01
CA LEU A 36 -3.63 1.30 4.78
C LEU A 36 -3.25 2.76 4.52
N LYS A 37 -4.15 3.70 4.87
CA LYS A 37 -3.85 5.12 4.75
C LYS A 37 -2.68 5.54 5.63
N ASN A 38 -2.65 5.09 6.88
CA ASN A 38 -1.54 5.39 7.79
C ASN A 38 -0.22 4.80 7.29
N VAL A 39 -0.25 3.58 6.74
CA VAL A 39 0.93 2.94 6.14
C VAL A 39 1.43 3.74 4.95
N TYR A 40 0.54 4.08 4.01
CA TYR A 40 0.87 4.87 2.82
C TYR A 40 1.45 6.25 3.19
N GLN A 41 0.81 6.97 4.12
CA GLN A 41 1.30 8.27 4.59
C GLN A 41 2.70 8.18 5.22
N ARG A 42 2.96 7.13 6.01
CA ARG A 42 4.29 6.90 6.61
C ARG A 42 5.33 6.57 5.53
N LEU A 43 5.00 5.72 4.56
CA LEU A 43 5.90 5.44 3.43
C LEU A 43 6.28 6.74 2.70
N LYS A 44 5.30 7.59 2.38
CA LYS A 44 5.54 8.89 1.73
C LYS A 44 6.36 9.83 2.62
N LEU A 45 6.13 9.84 3.94
CA LEU A 45 6.90 10.67 4.86
C LEU A 45 8.39 10.30 4.89
N TYR A 46 8.72 9.01 4.87
CA TYR A 46 10.11 8.54 4.96
C TYR A 46 10.85 8.52 3.63
N TYR A 47 10.14 8.21 2.53
CA TYR A 47 10.76 7.89 1.25
C TYR A 47 10.27 8.76 0.08
N GLY A 48 9.38 9.71 0.35
CA GLY A 48 8.79 10.60 -0.64
C GLY A 48 8.06 9.84 -1.75
N ASP A 49 8.06 10.42 -2.94
CA ASP A 49 7.35 9.88 -4.11
C ASP A 49 7.96 8.59 -4.66
N ALA A 50 9.18 8.24 -4.24
CA ALA A 50 9.85 7.02 -4.65
C ALA A 50 9.31 5.75 -3.96
N ALA A 51 8.55 5.90 -2.87
CA ALA A 51 7.83 4.81 -2.24
C ALA A 51 6.37 4.73 -2.67
N ASP A 52 5.82 3.52 -2.65
CA ASP A 52 4.44 3.26 -3.07
C ASP A 52 3.84 2.05 -2.34
N LEU A 53 2.50 1.98 -2.37
CA LEU A 53 1.72 0.85 -1.88
C LEU A 53 0.73 0.43 -2.95
N THR A 54 0.76 -0.85 -3.32
CA THR A 54 -0.12 -1.43 -4.33
C THR A 54 -0.83 -2.66 -3.78
N ILE A 55 -1.98 -2.99 -4.34
CA ILE A 55 -2.79 -4.14 -3.96
C ILE A 55 -3.04 -4.96 -5.23
N GLU A 56 -2.69 -6.25 -5.19
CA GLU A 56 -3.05 -7.24 -6.19
C GLU A 56 -4.02 -8.23 -5.55
N SER A 57 -5.11 -8.57 -6.21
CA SER A 57 -6.09 -9.50 -5.63
C SER A 57 -6.90 -10.19 -6.72
N GLU A 58 -7.27 -11.44 -6.46
CA GLU A 58 -8.23 -12.19 -7.27
C GLU A 58 -9.37 -12.67 -6.36
N LEU A 59 -10.62 -12.45 -6.81
CA LEU A 59 -11.81 -12.79 -6.03
C LEU A 59 -11.85 -14.28 -5.74
N ASP A 60 -12.16 -14.61 -4.48
CA ASP A 60 -12.20 -15.97 -3.94
C ASP A 60 -10.87 -16.76 -4.04
N GLU A 61 -9.75 -16.10 -4.36
CA GLU A 61 -8.42 -16.70 -4.37
C GLU A 61 -7.46 -16.05 -3.38
N TYR A 62 -7.11 -14.78 -3.57
CA TYR A 62 -6.04 -14.16 -2.78
C TYR A 62 -6.10 -12.63 -2.73
N THR A 63 -5.43 -12.05 -1.75
CA THR A 63 -5.03 -10.64 -1.70
C THR A 63 -3.55 -10.52 -1.35
N LYS A 64 -2.86 -9.61 -2.02
CA LYS A 64 -1.46 -9.28 -1.80
C LYS A 64 -1.30 -7.77 -1.71
N VAL A 65 -0.73 -7.30 -0.62
CA VAL A 65 -0.35 -5.89 -0.43
C VAL A 65 1.15 -5.77 -0.59
N ILE A 66 1.59 -4.90 -1.50
CA ILE A 66 3.00 -4.73 -1.86
C ILE A 66 3.41 -3.30 -1.52
N MET A 67 4.40 -3.17 -0.63
CA MET A 67 5.06 -1.91 -0.35
C MET A 67 6.40 -1.87 -1.08
N LYS A 68 6.63 -0.81 -1.85
CA LYS A 68 7.89 -0.52 -2.54
C LYS A 68 8.52 0.69 -1.88
N MET A 69 9.81 0.61 -1.56
CA MET A 69 10.56 1.75 -1.06
C MET A 69 12.01 1.71 -1.56
N PRO A 70 12.69 2.86 -1.67
CA PRO A 70 14.13 2.90 -1.93
C PRO A 70 14.90 2.07 -0.92
N PHE A 71 16.00 1.47 -1.36
CA PHE A 71 16.93 0.82 -0.44
C PHE A 71 17.82 1.91 0.15
N SER A 72 17.71 2.18 1.45
CA SER A 72 18.65 3.04 2.17
C SER A 72 19.61 2.17 2.97
N THR A 73 20.90 2.20 2.63
CA THR A 73 21.94 1.92 3.61
C THR A 73 21.96 3.10 4.58
N GLU A 74 21.72 2.88 5.87
CA GLU A 74 21.96 3.91 6.89
C GLU A 74 23.35 4.54 6.65
N GLY A 75 23.42 5.84 6.37
CA GLY A 75 24.72 6.48 6.14
C GLY A 75 24.79 7.87 5.51
N GLU A 76 23.74 8.46 4.95
CA GLU A 76 23.81 9.85 4.44
C GLU A 76 22.53 10.63 4.78
N LEU A 77 22.53 11.18 6.00
CA LEU A 77 21.82 12.41 6.37
C LEU A 77 22.86 13.49 6.63
#